data_AF-A0A5J5IHA8-F1
#
_entry.id   AF-A0A5J5IHA8-F1
#
_cell.length_a   1.000
_cell.length_b   1.000
_cell.length_c   1.000
_cell.angle_alpha   90.00
_cell.angle_beta   90.00
_cell.angle_gamma   90.00
#
_symmetry.space_group_name_H-M   'P 1'
#
loop_
_entity.id
_entity.type
_entity.pdbx_description
1 polymer ?
#
loop_
_entity_poly.entity_id
_entity_poly.type
_entity_poly.pdbx_seq_one_letter_code
_entity_poly.pdbx_strand_id
1 'polypeptide(L)'
;MMDLAEHAKKMRLIVYKHMLNTRGWKYKAFLRYLRFFKYISFAKRRGEFLESYYTLMRYLDDIVDGDAPLPKDYANGVDYIIDKIKFSKKPVDPIDEVDYLMLHCFNVANSFGEDFTSETEDILNSLLFDAHRKDKWIVFPEKELQSHFHLMDIRGTIKATLKIFKEDPDKYHFLEPLGTASRYQYDLEDFEDDIKAGYVNISAEDCSLFGISPDELYDKDSEAVKEWLRYHAQKGLDLLEEHHCLLPQAKFSWLARATFPLVYELPAKKCFQKILAEIKISGIKNNACIQPVME
;
A
#
# COMPACT_ATOMS: atom_id res chain seq x y z
N MET A 1 -25.73 -23.86 -0.68
CA MET A 1 -24.64 -23.05 -1.27
C MET A 1 -24.85 -21.61 -0.86
N MET A 2 -23.82 -20.97 -0.33
CA MET A 2 -23.85 -19.54 0.01
C MET A 2 -23.90 -18.71 -1.29
N ASP A 3 -24.75 -17.69 -1.34
CA ASP A 3 -24.74 -16.72 -2.44
C ASP A 3 -23.48 -15.84 -2.31
N LEU A 4 -22.54 -16.01 -3.25
CA LEU A 4 -21.27 -15.30 -3.29
C LEU A 4 -21.43 -13.77 -3.28
N ALA A 5 -22.47 -13.24 -3.93
CA ALA A 5 -22.67 -11.79 -3.99
C ALA A 5 -23.15 -11.24 -2.64
N GLU A 6 -24.01 -11.98 -1.95
CA GLU A 6 -24.48 -11.61 -0.61
C GLU A 6 -23.38 -11.75 0.44
N HIS A 7 -22.58 -12.80 0.34
CA HIS A 7 -21.37 -12.98 1.12
C HIS A 7 -20.40 -11.80 0.97
N ALA A 8 -20.07 -11.44 -0.27
CA ALA A 8 -19.17 -10.32 -0.54
C ALA A 8 -19.68 -9.00 0.06
N LYS A 9 -20.98 -8.71 -0.04
CA LYS A 9 -21.57 -7.53 0.62
C LYS A 9 -21.37 -7.53 2.14
N LYS A 10 -21.57 -8.67 2.81
CA LYS A 10 -21.38 -8.79 4.26
C LYS A 10 -19.93 -8.54 4.64
N MET A 11 -18.98 -9.15 3.92
CA MET A 11 -17.55 -8.91 4.14
C MET A 11 -17.18 -7.43 3.98
N ARG A 12 -17.65 -6.78 2.91
CA ARG A 12 -17.44 -5.32 2.73
C ARG A 12 -17.94 -4.51 3.92
N LEU A 13 -19.11 -4.84 4.46
CA LEU A 13 -19.67 -4.14 5.62
C LEU A 13 -18.82 -4.36 6.88
N ILE A 14 -18.34 -5.58 7.11
CA ILE A 14 -17.50 -5.94 8.26
C ILE A 14 -16.18 -5.15 8.20
N VAL A 15 -15.45 -5.26 7.08
CA VAL A 15 -14.15 -4.60 6.89
C VAL A 15 -14.30 -3.08 6.96
N TYR A 16 -15.29 -2.49 6.28
CA TYR A 16 -15.46 -1.04 6.30
C TYR A 16 -15.87 -0.53 7.68
N LYS A 17 -16.68 -1.29 8.45
CA LYS A 17 -17.02 -0.93 9.82
C LYS A 17 -15.78 -0.99 10.71
N HIS A 18 -14.95 -2.02 10.57
CA HIS A 18 -13.68 -2.12 11.28
C HIS A 18 -12.78 -0.91 10.97
N MET A 19 -12.49 -0.64 9.70
CA MET A 19 -11.67 0.49 9.26
C MET A 19 -12.18 1.85 9.79
N LEU A 20 -13.49 2.08 9.78
CA LEU A 20 -14.07 3.32 10.29
C LEU A 20 -13.93 3.46 11.82
N ASN A 21 -13.91 2.34 12.54
CA ASN A 21 -13.75 2.33 13.99
C ASN A 21 -12.29 2.50 14.41
N THR A 22 -11.34 1.92 13.67
CA THR A 22 -9.93 1.87 14.05
C THR A 22 -9.11 3.01 13.43
N ARG A 23 -9.41 3.43 12.19
CA ARG A 23 -8.56 4.36 11.41
C ARG A 23 -9.20 5.73 11.12
N GLY A 24 -10.35 6.02 11.75
CA GLY A 24 -10.92 7.37 11.86
C GLY A 24 -11.39 8.03 10.56
N TRP A 25 -11.30 9.37 10.51
CA TRP A 25 -11.96 10.19 9.47
C TRP A 25 -11.27 10.14 8.09
N LYS A 26 -9.95 9.91 8.02
CA LYS A 26 -9.16 9.79 6.76
C LYS A 26 -9.77 8.74 5.83
N TYR A 27 -10.15 7.58 6.38
CA TYR A 27 -10.72 6.47 5.61
C TYR A 27 -12.20 6.67 5.24
N LYS A 28 -12.94 7.55 5.91
CA LYS A 28 -14.35 7.83 5.55
C LYS A 28 -14.47 8.49 4.18
N ALA A 29 -13.54 9.39 3.83
CA ALA A 29 -13.50 10.03 2.52
C ALA A 29 -13.12 9.03 1.42
N PHE A 30 -12.10 8.21 1.67
CA PHE A 30 -11.67 7.15 0.76
C PHE A 30 -12.79 6.13 0.47
N LEU A 31 -13.43 5.59 1.51
CA LEU A 31 -14.52 4.61 1.35
C LEU A 31 -15.74 5.19 0.62
N ARG A 32 -16.00 6.49 0.78
CA ARG A 32 -17.02 7.19 -0.03
C ARG A 32 -16.59 7.19 -1.49
N TYR A 33 -15.36 7.63 -1.80
CA TYR A 33 -14.85 7.64 -3.17
C TYR A 33 -14.92 6.24 -3.82
N LEU A 34 -14.46 5.20 -3.12
CA LEU A 34 -14.49 3.81 -3.57
C LEU A 34 -15.93 3.37 -3.94
N ARG A 35 -16.92 3.73 -3.12
CA ARG A 35 -18.34 3.46 -3.40
C ARG A 35 -18.92 4.33 -4.51
N PHE A 36 -18.43 5.55 -4.68
CA PHE A 36 -18.86 6.44 -5.76
C PHE A 36 -18.27 6.02 -7.11
N PHE A 37 -17.12 5.33 -7.11
CA PHE A 37 -16.43 4.88 -8.32
C PHE A 37 -17.33 4.08 -9.27
N LYS A 38 -18.17 3.18 -8.74
CA LYS A 38 -19.10 2.38 -9.56
C LYS A 38 -20.11 3.21 -10.34
N TYR A 39 -20.42 4.42 -9.87
CA TYR A 39 -21.36 5.32 -10.51
C TYR A 39 -20.68 6.25 -11.52
N ILE A 40 -19.46 6.74 -11.22
CA ILE A 40 -18.72 7.65 -12.09
C ILE A 40 -18.04 6.95 -13.27
N SER A 41 -17.71 5.67 -13.14
CA SER A 41 -17.08 4.87 -14.22
C SER A 41 -18.08 4.28 -15.22
N PHE A 42 -19.39 4.45 -15.00
CA PHE A 42 -20.49 3.80 -15.76
C PHE A 42 -20.29 2.27 -15.94
N ALA A 43 -19.50 1.63 -15.08
CA ALA A 43 -19.08 0.25 -15.20
C ALA A 43 -19.41 -0.52 -13.92
N LYS A 44 -20.70 -0.79 -13.71
CA LYS A 44 -21.24 -1.42 -12.48
C LYS A 44 -20.43 -2.64 -12.03
N ARG A 45 -20.12 -3.56 -12.95
CA ARG A 45 -19.35 -4.78 -12.67
C ARG A 45 -17.91 -4.49 -12.23
N ARG A 46 -17.24 -3.52 -12.87
CA ARG A 46 -15.87 -3.10 -12.51
C ARG A 46 -15.84 -2.39 -11.15
N GLY A 47 -16.85 -1.57 -10.86
CA GLY A 47 -17.00 -0.95 -9.54
C GLY A 47 -17.29 -1.97 -8.44
N GLU A 48 -18.14 -2.97 -8.69
CA GLU A 48 -18.38 -4.08 -7.76
C GLU A 48 -17.12 -4.91 -7.52
N PHE A 49 -16.35 -5.19 -8.58
CA PHE A 49 -15.05 -5.82 -8.47
C PHE A 49 -14.08 -4.98 -7.64
N LEU A 50 -13.90 -3.70 -7.96
CA LEU A 50 -12.99 -2.80 -7.23
C LEU A 50 -13.32 -2.76 -5.73
N GLU A 51 -14.60 -2.60 -5.37
CA GLU A 51 -15.02 -2.60 -3.95
C GLU A 51 -14.69 -3.93 -3.27
N SER A 52 -14.95 -5.06 -3.94
CA SER A 52 -14.76 -6.40 -3.36
C SER A 52 -13.30 -6.81 -3.31
N TYR A 53 -12.52 -6.48 -4.33
CA TYR A 53 -11.10 -6.77 -4.45
C TYR A 53 -10.28 -5.93 -3.47
N TYR A 54 -10.60 -4.64 -3.32
CA TYR A 54 -10.02 -3.82 -2.25
C TYR A 54 -10.32 -4.41 -0.87
N THR A 55 -11.56 -4.83 -0.65
CA THR A 55 -11.96 -5.45 0.63
C THR A 55 -11.20 -6.74 0.90
N LEU A 56 -11.01 -7.57 -0.13
CA LEU A 56 -10.23 -8.80 -0.05
C LEU A 56 -8.79 -8.51 0.39
N MET A 57 -8.11 -7.61 -0.34
CA MET A 57 -6.70 -7.31 -0.05
C MET A 57 -6.53 -6.64 1.30
N ARG A 58 -7.40 -5.68 1.66
CA ARG A 58 -7.37 -5.04 2.98
C ARG A 58 -7.58 -6.02 4.12
N TYR A 59 -8.52 -6.97 3.96
CA TYR A 59 -8.78 -7.95 5.02
C TYR A 59 -7.62 -8.94 5.19
N LEU A 60 -6.98 -9.34 4.09
CA LEU A 60 -5.77 -10.16 4.14
C LEU A 60 -4.61 -9.42 4.82
N ASP A 61 -4.40 -8.15 4.46
CA ASP A 61 -3.41 -7.28 5.08
C ASP A 61 -3.69 -7.10 6.58
N ASP A 62 -4.95 -6.86 6.98
CA ASP A 62 -5.35 -6.79 8.39
C ASP A 62 -5.03 -8.08 9.15
N ILE A 63 -5.17 -9.26 8.54
CA ILE A 63 -4.80 -10.54 9.17
C ILE A 63 -3.28 -10.64 9.33
N VAL A 64 -2.51 -10.25 8.32
CA VAL A 64 -1.04 -10.25 8.36
C VAL A 64 -0.56 -9.30 9.47
N ASP A 65 -1.04 -8.07 9.48
CA ASP A 65 -0.70 -7.04 10.47
C ASP A 65 -1.23 -7.35 11.87
N GLY A 66 -2.21 -8.25 11.99
CA GLY A 66 -2.82 -8.64 13.27
C GLY A 66 -3.94 -7.70 13.73
N ASP A 67 -4.39 -6.80 12.86
CA ASP A 67 -5.58 -5.97 13.04
C ASP A 67 -6.88 -6.78 12.95
N ALA A 68 -6.84 -7.93 12.26
CA ALA A 68 -7.92 -8.91 12.19
C ALA A 68 -7.49 -10.27 12.76
N PRO A 69 -8.41 -11.03 13.36
CA PRO A 69 -8.09 -12.34 13.91
C PRO A 69 -7.76 -13.34 12.80
N LEU A 70 -6.72 -14.15 13.03
CA LEU A 70 -6.41 -15.30 12.20
C LEU A 70 -7.57 -16.32 12.23
N PRO A 71 -7.95 -16.92 11.09
CA PRO A 71 -8.95 -17.99 11.08
C PRO A 71 -8.52 -19.20 11.91
N LYS A 72 -9.49 -19.84 12.57
CA LYS A 72 -9.25 -20.81 13.67
C LYS A 72 -8.37 -22.01 13.31
N ASP A 73 -8.35 -22.40 12.05
CA ASP A 73 -7.65 -23.60 11.57
C ASP A 73 -6.19 -23.31 11.17
N TYR A 74 -5.72 -22.06 11.32
CA TYR A 74 -4.36 -21.65 10.97
C TYR A 74 -3.54 -21.33 12.22
N ALA A 75 -2.27 -21.73 12.19
CA ALA A 75 -1.33 -21.50 13.29
C ALA A 75 -0.70 -20.10 13.24
N ASN A 76 -0.51 -19.54 12.04
CA ASN A 76 0.12 -18.24 11.82
C ASN A 76 -0.34 -17.64 10.46
N GLY A 77 -0.04 -16.36 10.26
CA GLY A 77 -0.38 -15.65 9.02
C GLY A 77 0.36 -16.16 7.78
N VAL A 78 1.58 -16.69 7.93
CA VAL A 78 2.36 -17.25 6.80
C VAL A 78 1.64 -18.44 6.17
N ASP A 79 1.24 -19.42 6.98
CA ASP A 79 0.50 -20.60 6.51
C ASP A 79 -0.82 -20.21 5.86
N TYR A 80 -1.48 -19.17 6.40
CA TYR A 80 -2.70 -18.63 5.85
C TYR A 80 -2.50 -18.05 4.45
N ILE A 81 -1.54 -17.13 4.28
CA ILE A 81 -1.27 -16.51 2.98
C ILE A 81 -0.77 -17.54 1.95
N ILE A 82 0.04 -18.53 2.35
CA ILE A 82 0.45 -19.64 1.47
C ILE A 82 -0.77 -20.40 0.95
N ASP A 83 -1.76 -20.68 1.79
CA ASP A 83 -3.01 -21.30 1.36
C ASP A 83 -3.76 -20.41 0.36
N LYS A 84 -3.84 -19.11 0.61
CA LYS A 84 -4.51 -18.16 -0.31
C LYS A 84 -3.81 -17.99 -1.64
N ILE A 85 -2.48 -18.11 -1.69
CA ILE A 85 -1.73 -18.19 -2.95
C ILE A 85 -2.07 -19.47 -3.72
N LYS A 86 -2.26 -20.61 -3.03
CA LYS A 86 -2.67 -21.87 -3.69
C LYS A 86 -4.10 -21.76 -4.21
N PHE A 87 -5.01 -21.23 -3.40
CA PHE A 87 -6.41 -21.04 -3.78
C PHE A 87 -6.55 -20.05 -4.95
N SER A 88 -5.79 -18.96 -4.98
CA SER A 88 -5.87 -17.97 -6.07
C SER A 88 -5.54 -18.55 -7.45
N LYS A 89 -4.64 -19.54 -7.50
CA LYS A 89 -4.26 -20.26 -8.74
C LYS A 89 -5.29 -21.30 -9.17
N LYS A 90 -6.06 -21.83 -8.21
CA LYS A 90 -7.07 -22.88 -8.45
C LYS A 90 -8.25 -22.67 -7.49
N PRO A 91 -9.15 -21.72 -7.79
CA PRO A 91 -10.20 -21.29 -6.87
C PRO A 91 -11.38 -22.27 -6.88
N VAL A 92 -11.16 -23.44 -6.26
CA VAL A 92 -12.15 -24.51 -6.10
C VAL A 92 -12.34 -24.84 -4.63
N ASP A 93 -13.55 -25.26 -4.27
CA ASP A 93 -13.91 -25.70 -2.90
C ASP A 93 -13.53 -24.69 -1.80
N PRO A 94 -14.10 -23.46 -1.81
CA PRO A 94 -13.78 -22.42 -0.83
C PRO A 94 -14.05 -22.88 0.60
N ILE A 95 -13.07 -22.70 1.49
CA ILE A 95 -13.13 -23.18 2.88
C ILE A 95 -13.39 -22.06 3.89
N ASP A 96 -13.07 -20.81 3.56
CA ASP A 96 -13.29 -19.67 4.43
C ASP A 96 -13.84 -18.43 3.70
N GLU A 97 -14.12 -17.38 4.48
CA GLU A 97 -14.73 -16.13 4.00
C GLU A 97 -13.86 -15.41 2.95
N VAL A 98 -12.53 -15.54 3.01
CA VAL A 98 -11.58 -14.98 2.03
C VAL A 98 -11.69 -15.73 0.72
N ASP A 99 -11.75 -17.07 0.75
CA ASP A 99 -11.87 -17.89 -0.46
C ASP A 99 -13.18 -17.58 -1.19
N TYR A 100 -14.30 -17.50 -0.44
CA TYR A 100 -15.58 -17.11 -1.02
C TYR A 100 -15.54 -15.70 -1.63
N LEU A 101 -14.86 -14.74 -0.99
CA LEU A 101 -14.71 -13.38 -1.51
C LEU A 101 -13.79 -13.33 -2.74
N MET A 102 -12.69 -14.08 -2.74
CA MET A 102 -11.76 -14.18 -3.87
C MET A 102 -12.44 -14.84 -5.08
N LEU A 103 -13.16 -15.95 -4.87
CA LEU A 103 -13.97 -16.60 -5.89
C LEU A 103 -15.03 -15.66 -6.46
N HIS A 104 -15.70 -14.87 -5.61
CA HIS A 104 -16.60 -13.82 -6.07
C HIS A 104 -15.89 -12.80 -6.96
N CYS A 105 -14.72 -12.29 -6.54
CA CYS A 105 -13.93 -11.33 -7.33
C CYS A 105 -13.58 -11.89 -8.71
N PHE A 106 -13.07 -13.12 -8.79
CA PHE A 106 -12.74 -13.77 -10.07
C PHE A 106 -13.98 -13.99 -10.95
N ASN A 107 -15.11 -14.38 -10.39
CA ASN A 107 -16.36 -14.50 -11.13
C ASN A 107 -16.84 -13.16 -11.70
N VAL A 108 -16.71 -12.07 -10.93
CA VAL A 108 -17.05 -10.72 -11.40
C VAL A 108 -16.06 -10.27 -12.48
N ALA A 109 -14.76 -10.52 -12.32
CA ALA A 109 -13.72 -10.23 -13.31
C ALA A 109 -13.98 -10.90 -14.66
N ASN A 110 -14.24 -12.21 -14.64
CA ASN A 110 -14.60 -12.99 -15.81
C ASN A 110 -15.82 -12.41 -16.55
N SER A 111 -16.80 -11.88 -15.80
CA SER A 111 -18.00 -11.27 -16.41
C SER A 111 -17.73 -10.00 -17.21
N PHE A 112 -16.57 -9.37 -17.04
CA PHE A 112 -16.12 -8.23 -17.85
C PHE A 112 -14.86 -8.50 -18.67
N GLY A 113 -14.48 -9.79 -18.80
CA GLY A 113 -13.47 -10.27 -19.74
C GLY A 113 -12.02 -10.11 -19.29
N GLU A 114 -11.76 -9.99 -17.99
CA GLU A 114 -10.41 -9.82 -17.44
C GLU A 114 -10.06 -10.96 -16.48
N ASP A 115 -8.78 -11.32 -16.46
CA ASP A 115 -8.18 -12.23 -15.48
C ASP A 115 -7.28 -11.44 -14.54
N PHE A 116 -7.36 -11.68 -13.23
CA PHE A 116 -6.58 -10.99 -12.19
C PHE A 116 -5.68 -11.95 -11.40
N THR A 117 -5.53 -13.20 -11.86
CA THR A 117 -4.76 -14.24 -11.17
C THR A 117 -3.31 -13.79 -10.94
N SER A 118 -2.65 -13.25 -11.96
CA SER A 118 -1.27 -12.75 -11.85
C SER A 118 -1.10 -11.61 -10.86
N GLU A 119 -2.00 -10.62 -10.89
CA GLU A 119 -1.95 -9.48 -9.98
C GLU A 119 -2.28 -9.88 -8.54
N THR A 120 -3.18 -10.83 -8.38
CA THR A 120 -3.52 -11.43 -7.08
C THR A 120 -2.32 -12.17 -6.52
N GLU A 121 -1.63 -12.97 -7.35
CA GLU A 121 -0.42 -13.68 -6.94
C GLU A 121 0.69 -12.70 -6.52
N ASP A 122 0.92 -11.65 -7.29
CA ASP A 122 1.91 -10.62 -6.95
C ASP A 122 1.60 -10.00 -5.57
N ILE A 123 0.39 -9.48 -5.36
CA ILE A 123 0.02 -8.84 -4.10
C ILE A 123 0.12 -9.83 -2.92
N LEU A 124 -0.36 -11.06 -3.09
CA LEU A 124 -0.29 -12.08 -2.03
C LEU A 124 1.15 -12.48 -1.68
N ASN A 125 2.08 -12.51 -2.64
CA ASN A 125 3.49 -12.77 -2.35
C ASN A 125 4.16 -11.59 -1.63
N SER A 126 3.71 -10.35 -1.88
CA SER A 126 4.12 -9.21 -1.05
C SER A 126 3.62 -9.37 0.39
N LEU A 127 2.35 -9.72 0.59
CA LEU A 127 1.80 -9.97 1.92
C LEU A 127 2.47 -11.16 2.62
N LEU A 128 2.91 -12.18 1.88
CA LEU A 128 3.67 -13.30 2.43
C LEU A 128 5.03 -12.84 2.95
N PHE A 129 5.70 -11.94 2.24
CA PHE A 129 6.94 -11.33 2.72
C PHE A 129 6.73 -10.58 4.04
N ASP A 130 5.66 -9.79 4.15
CA ASP A 130 5.30 -9.10 5.39
C ASP A 130 4.98 -10.08 6.53
N ALA A 131 4.18 -11.11 6.26
CA ALA A 131 3.88 -12.17 7.23
C ALA A 131 5.15 -12.89 7.73
N HIS A 132 6.18 -13.03 6.89
CA HIS A 132 7.44 -13.63 7.29
C HIS A 132 8.30 -12.73 8.17
N ARG A 133 8.19 -11.41 8.08
CA ARG A 133 9.07 -10.46 8.78
C ARG A 133 8.42 -9.75 9.96
N LYS A 134 7.11 -9.85 10.11
CA LYS A 134 6.37 -9.28 11.24
C LYS A 134 6.95 -9.70 12.59
N ASP A 135 7.03 -8.75 13.53
CA ASP A 135 7.58 -8.93 14.88
C ASP A 135 9.05 -9.41 14.91
N LYS A 136 9.82 -9.21 13.83
CA LYS A 136 11.23 -9.65 13.74
C LYS A 136 12.23 -8.52 13.63
N TRP A 137 11.80 -7.30 13.29
CA TRP A 137 12.67 -6.12 13.15
C TRP A 137 13.90 -6.37 12.25
N ILE A 138 13.71 -7.16 11.19
CA ILE A 138 14.81 -7.54 10.29
C ILE A 138 15.11 -6.37 9.35
N VAL A 139 16.37 -5.93 9.34
CA VAL A 139 16.90 -5.00 8.33
C VAL A 139 17.28 -5.82 7.09
N PHE A 140 16.61 -5.55 5.97
CA PHE A 140 16.85 -6.22 4.70
C PHE A 140 17.72 -5.35 3.76
N PRO A 141 18.44 -5.96 2.80
CA PRO A 141 19.04 -5.23 1.69
C PRO A 141 17.98 -4.48 0.87
N GLU A 142 18.32 -3.31 0.34
CA GLU A 142 17.43 -2.49 -0.49
C GLU A 142 16.86 -3.30 -1.65
N LYS A 143 17.71 -4.09 -2.31
CA LYS A 143 17.28 -4.95 -3.42
C LYS A 143 16.17 -5.93 -3.03
N GLU A 144 16.19 -6.46 -1.81
CA GLU A 144 15.19 -7.39 -1.32
C GLU A 144 13.88 -6.69 -0.99
N LEU A 145 13.94 -5.58 -0.24
CA LEU A 145 12.77 -4.72 0.02
C LEU A 145 12.13 -4.24 -1.28
N GLN A 146 12.92 -3.73 -2.20
CA GLN A 146 12.45 -3.28 -3.52
C GLN A 146 11.89 -4.45 -4.34
N SER A 147 12.47 -5.65 -4.29
CA SER A 147 11.88 -6.79 -5.00
C SER A 147 10.45 -7.07 -4.53
N HIS A 148 10.18 -7.03 -3.23
CA HIS A 148 8.85 -7.30 -2.70
C HIS A 148 7.89 -6.11 -2.87
N PHE A 149 8.32 -4.89 -2.53
CA PHE A 149 7.46 -3.71 -2.69
C PHE A 149 7.24 -3.33 -4.15
N HIS A 150 8.32 -3.31 -4.95
CA HIS A 150 8.26 -2.84 -6.31
C HIS A 150 7.78 -3.91 -7.30
N LEU A 151 8.40 -5.09 -7.31
CA LEU A 151 8.04 -6.11 -8.30
C LEU A 151 6.73 -6.84 -7.97
N MET A 152 6.33 -6.89 -6.70
CA MET A 152 5.12 -7.61 -6.29
C MET A 152 3.98 -6.63 -6.00
N ASP A 153 4.07 -5.80 -4.96
CA ASP A 153 2.97 -4.89 -4.59
C ASP A 153 2.68 -3.83 -5.67
N ILE A 154 3.65 -2.97 -5.98
CA ILE A 154 3.46 -1.87 -6.94
C ILE A 154 3.01 -2.42 -8.31
N ARG A 155 3.69 -3.42 -8.85
CA ARG A 155 3.33 -4.04 -10.14
C ARG A 155 1.93 -4.63 -10.11
N GLY A 156 1.61 -5.47 -9.12
CA GLY A 156 0.33 -6.14 -9.01
C GLY A 156 -0.82 -5.15 -8.86
N THR A 157 -0.66 -4.18 -7.96
CA THR A 157 -1.65 -3.14 -7.67
C THR A 157 -1.89 -2.21 -8.86
N ILE A 158 -0.83 -1.75 -9.54
CA ILE A 158 -0.95 -0.90 -10.73
C ILE A 158 -1.64 -1.67 -11.87
N LYS A 159 -1.18 -2.88 -12.20
CA LYS A 159 -1.77 -3.67 -13.29
C LYS A 159 -3.25 -3.98 -13.04
N ALA A 160 -3.62 -4.34 -11.81
CA ALA A 160 -5.01 -4.57 -11.43
C ALA A 160 -5.84 -3.30 -11.63
N THR A 161 -5.31 -2.16 -11.20
CA THR A 161 -5.96 -0.86 -11.39
C THR A 161 -6.13 -0.54 -12.87
N LEU A 162 -5.11 -0.72 -13.70
CA LEU A 162 -5.20 -0.47 -15.15
C LEU A 162 -6.32 -1.32 -15.80
N LYS A 163 -6.40 -2.62 -15.49
CA LYS A 163 -7.47 -3.52 -15.96
C LYS A 163 -8.86 -3.03 -15.55
N ILE A 164 -9.03 -2.61 -14.29
CA ILE A 164 -10.29 -2.06 -13.78
C ILE A 164 -10.70 -0.81 -14.58
N PHE A 165 -9.75 0.03 -14.98
CA PHE A 165 -10.01 1.26 -15.74
C PHE A 165 -10.02 1.06 -17.26
N LYS A 166 -9.92 -0.19 -17.75
CA LYS A 166 -9.79 -0.53 -19.18
C LYS A 166 -8.58 0.12 -19.84
N GLU A 167 -7.52 0.31 -19.08
CA GLU A 167 -6.21 0.66 -19.59
C GLU A 167 -5.41 -0.61 -19.84
N ASP A 168 -4.40 -0.50 -20.70
CA ASP A 168 -3.48 -1.58 -20.99
C ASP A 168 -2.54 -1.82 -19.79
N PRO A 169 -2.56 -3.02 -19.15
CA PRO A 169 -1.71 -3.33 -18.00
C PRO A 169 -0.21 -3.30 -18.33
N ASP A 170 0.18 -3.44 -19.60
CA ASP A 170 1.60 -3.36 -19.99
C ASP A 170 2.15 -1.94 -19.88
N LYS A 171 1.28 -0.92 -19.75
CA LYS A 171 1.66 0.47 -19.48
C LYS A 171 2.09 0.72 -18.02
N TYR A 172 2.10 -0.29 -17.16
CA TYR A 172 2.42 -0.10 -15.74
C TYR A 172 3.78 0.58 -15.50
N HIS A 173 4.78 0.35 -16.37
CA HIS A 173 6.10 0.97 -16.28
C HIS A 173 6.06 2.51 -16.37
N PHE A 174 5.06 3.10 -17.03
CA PHE A 174 4.88 4.56 -17.04
C PHE A 174 4.34 5.11 -15.69
N LEU A 175 3.80 4.25 -14.85
CA LEU A 175 3.30 4.58 -13.51
C LEU A 175 4.25 4.13 -12.41
N GLU A 176 5.37 3.52 -12.77
CA GLU A 176 6.39 3.02 -11.85
C GLU A 176 6.92 4.10 -10.89
N PRO A 177 7.26 5.33 -11.36
CA PRO A 177 7.69 6.37 -10.44
C PRO A 177 6.59 6.81 -9.48
N LEU A 178 5.33 6.88 -9.93
CA LEU A 178 4.19 7.22 -9.08
C LEU A 178 3.92 6.14 -8.02
N GLY A 179 4.02 4.87 -8.40
CA GLY A 179 3.90 3.74 -7.49
C GLY A 179 4.99 3.75 -6.43
N THR A 180 6.23 3.98 -6.84
CA THR A 180 7.38 4.08 -5.92
C THR A 180 7.25 5.27 -4.98
N ALA A 181 6.84 6.43 -5.48
CA ALA A 181 6.55 7.59 -4.64
C ALA A 181 5.42 7.29 -3.65
N SER A 182 4.39 6.55 -4.05
CA SER A 182 3.31 6.14 -3.14
C SER A 182 3.81 5.19 -2.05
N ARG A 183 4.73 4.27 -2.35
CA ARG A 183 5.38 3.42 -1.33
C ARG A 183 6.19 4.23 -0.34
N TYR A 184 7.02 5.18 -0.81
CA TYR A 184 7.71 6.11 0.08
C TYR A 184 6.75 6.93 0.92
N GLN A 185 5.62 7.38 0.37
CA GLN A 185 4.60 8.04 1.18
C GLN A 185 4.16 7.15 2.35
N TYR A 186 3.85 5.87 2.09
CA TYR A 186 3.38 4.94 3.12
C TYR A 186 4.47 4.65 4.15
N ASP A 187 5.70 4.34 3.73
CA ASP A 187 6.82 4.12 4.65
C ASP A 187 7.05 5.31 5.60
N LEU A 188 6.86 6.53 5.10
CA LEU A 188 7.05 7.75 5.89
C LEU A 188 5.83 8.11 6.77
N GLU A 189 4.61 7.91 6.29
CA GLU A 189 3.38 8.16 7.08
C GLU A 189 3.24 7.14 8.21
N ASP A 190 3.54 5.88 7.94
CA ASP A 190 3.24 4.74 8.81
C ASP A 190 4.46 4.26 9.62
N PHE A 191 5.60 4.97 9.56
CA PHE A 191 6.86 4.61 10.24
C PHE A 191 6.67 4.10 11.68
N GLU A 192 5.94 4.84 12.52
CA GLU A 192 5.75 4.47 13.92
C GLU A 192 4.88 3.22 14.10
N ASP A 193 3.89 3.03 13.23
CA ASP A 193 2.99 1.89 13.29
C ASP A 193 3.68 0.63 12.73
N ASP A 194 4.50 0.79 11.68
CA ASP A 194 5.36 -0.27 11.15
C ASP A 194 6.37 -0.76 12.20
N ILE A 195 7.08 0.15 12.89
CA ILE A 195 8.00 -0.22 13.97
C ILE A 195 7.28 -0.97 15.11
N LYS A 196 6.06 -0.54 15.49
CA LYS A 196 5.24 -1.22 16.51
C LYS A 196 4.81 -2.62 16.09
N ALA A 197 4.56 -2.83 14.79
CA ALA A 197 4.26 -4.13 14.20
C ALA A 197 5.52 -4.99 13.93
N GLY A 198 6.70 -4.46 14.23
CA GLY A 198 7.98 -5.14 14.03
C GLY A 198 8.49 -5.15 12.60
N TYR A 199 7.97 -4.25 11.76
CA TYR A 199 8.47 -4.00 10.41
C TYR A 199 9.57 -2.94 10.43
N VAL A 200 10.64 -3.19 9.67
CA VAL A 200 11.67 -2.20 9.38
C VAL A 200 11.74 -2.05 7.86
N ASN A 201 11.42 -0.85 7.37
CA ASN A 201 11.46 -0.52 5.94
C ASN A 201 12.71 0.28 5.55
N ILE A 202 13.58 0.62 6.51
CA ILE A 202 14.91 1.18 6.27
C ILE A 202 15.83 0.03 5.82
N SER A 203 16.47 0.18 4.66
CA SER A 203 17.39 -0.83 4.13
C SER A 203 18.73 -0.84 4.88
N ALA A 204 19.50 -1.93 4.73
CA ALA A 204 20.86 -2.01 5.25
C ALA A 204 21.78 -0.94 4.63
N GLU A 205 21.58 -0.64 3.35
CA GLU A 205 22.28 0.39 2.60
C GLU A 205 21.95 1.79 3.15
N ASP A 206 20.67 2.07 3.44
CA ASP A 206 20.26 3.32 4.06
C ASP A 206 20.80 3.44 5.49
N CYS A 207 20.77 2.37 6.28
CA CYS A 207 21.40 2.37 7.61
C CYS A 207 22.88 2.74 7.53
N SER A 208 23.59 2.22 6.53
CA SER A 208 25.01 2.51 6.30
C SER A 208 25.22 3.95 5.80
N LEU A 209 24.35 4.45 4.92
CA LEU A 209 24.46 5.78 4.31
C LEU A 209 24.20 6.91 5.32
N PHE A 210 23.19 6.75 6.18
CA PHE A 210 22.79 7.75 7.17
C PHE A 210 23.41 7.50 8.56
N GLY A 211 24.17 6.42 8.73
CA GLY A 211 24.80 6.09 10.01
C GLY A 211 23.79 5.71 11.10
N ILE A 212 22.67 5.09 10.72
CA ILE A 212 21.61 4.68 11.66
C ILE A 212 22.09 3.45 12.42
N SER A 213 22.23 3.58 13.73
CA SER A 213 22.54 2.47 14.61
C SER A 213 21.30 1.61 14.92
N PRO A 214 21.46 0.35 15.36
CA PRO A 214 20.33 -0.51 15.71
C PRO A 214 19.37 0.08 16.75
N ASP A 215 19.86 0.90 17.68
CA ASP A 215 19.04 1.53 18.72
C ASP A 215 18.23 2.72 18.18
N GLU A 216 18.73 3.39 17.14
CA GLU A 216 18.07 4.53 16.48
C GLU A 216 17.04 4.11 15.43
N LEU A 217 17.13 2.87 14.95
CA LEU A 217 16.26 2.31 13.89
C LEU A 217 14.76 2.45 14.20
N TYR A 218 14.42 2.49 15.49
CA TYR A 218 13.06 2.55 16.00
C TYR A 218 12.67 3.95 16.48
N ASP A 219 13.61 4.90 16.46
CA ASP A 219 13.42 6.26 16.95
C ASP A 219 13.35 7.24 15.78
N LYS A 220 12.11 7.64 15.48
CA LYS A 220 11.79 8.67 14.47
C LYS A 220 12.42 10.02 14.79
N ASP A 221 12.70 10.30 16.06
CA ASP A 221 13.29 11.54 16.50
C ASP A 221 14.83 11.53 16.46
N SER A 222 15.46 10.40 16.17
CA SER A 222 16.90 10.36 15.92
C SER A 222 17.27 11.20 14.69
N GLU A 223 18.41 11.89 14.74
CA GLU A 223 18.81 12.75 13.62
C GLU A 223 19.12 11.94 12.36
N ALA A 224 19.69 10.74 12.50
CA ALA A 224 19.96 9.83 11.38
C ALA A 224 18.66 9.37 10.68
N VAL A 225 17.62 8.98 11.44
CA VAL A 225 16.31 8.63 10.86
C VAL A 225 15.64 9.86 10.25
N LYS A 226 15.72 11.04 10.89
CA LYS A 226 15.21 12.28 10.28
C LYS A 226 15.88 12.60 8.95
N GLU A 227 17.17 12.35 8.81
CA GLU A 227 17.88 12.51 7.54
C GLU A 227 17.39 11.53 6.48
N TRP A 228 17.17 10.27 6.85
CA TRP A 228 16.55 9.27 5.98
C TRP A 228 15.14 9.69 5.53
N LEU A 229 14.29 10.15 6.46
CA LEU A 229 12.94 10.67 6.15
C LEU A 229 12.99 11.83 5.14
N ARG A 230 13.94 12.78 5.32
CA ARG A 230 14.13 13.90 4.39
C ARG A 230 14.58 13.42 3.02
N TYR A 231 15.54 12.50 2.98
CA TYR A 231 16.07 11.96 1.74
C TYR A 231 14.97 11.29 0.90
N HIS A 232 14.19 10.40 1.50
CA HIS A 232 13.10 9.71 0.80
C HIS A 232 11.93 10.63 0.47
N ALA A 233 11.65 11.66 1.29
CA ALA A 233 10.68 12.69 0.93
C ALA A 233 11.12 13.50 -0.31
N GLN A 234 12.41 13.85 -0.42
CA GLN A 234 12.94 14.54 -1.60
C GLN A 234 12.93 13.62 -2.82
N LYS A 235 13.45 12.39 -2.70
CA LYS A 235 13.43 11.38 -3.77
C LYS A 235 12.00 11.10 -4.25
N GLY A 236 11.04 11.08 -3.33
CA GLY A 236 9.61 10.97 -3.63
C GLY A 236 9.09 12.13 -4.49
N LEU A 237 9.49 13.37 -4.22
CA LEU A 237 9.13 14.51 -5.08
C LEU A 237 9.76 14.40 -6.47
N ASP A 238 11.03 13.99 -6.56
CA ASP A 238 11.73 13.80 -7.84
C ASP A 238 11.02 12.72 -8.69
N LEU A 239 10.56 11.63 -8.07
CA LEU A 239 9.76 10.59 -8.74
C LEU A 239 8.40 11.09 -9.25
N LEU A 240 7.76 12.04 -8.56
CA LEU A 240 6.53 12.66 -9.04
C LEU A 240 6.79 13.55 -10.27
N GLU A 241 7.93 14.24 -10.32
CA GLU A 241 8.36 14.99 -11.50
C GLU A 241 8.65 14.06 -12.68
N GLU A 242 9.35 12.96 -12.44
CA GLU A 242 9.58 11.91 -13.44
C GLU A 242 8.26 11.35 -13.98
N HIS A 243 7.30 11.06 -13.09
CA HIS A 243 5.96 10.62 -13.49
C HIS A 243 5.29 11.63 -14.44
N HIS A 244 5.39 12.93 -14.18
CA HIS A 244 4.84 13.97 -15.07
C HIS A 244 5.51 13.97 -16.44
N CYS A 245 6.81 13.67 -16.53
CA CYS A 245 7.52 13.55 -17.80
C CYS A 245 7.11 12.29 -18.60
N LEU A 246 6.77 11.20 -17.91
CA LEU A 246 6.36 9.94 -18.54
C LEU A 246 4.89 9.93 -18.97
N LEU A 247 4.01 10.61 -18.22
CA LEU A 247 2.56 10.56 -18.41
C LEU A 247 2.08 10.89 -19.85
N PRO A 248 2.64 11.87 -20.58
CA PRO A 248 2.26 12.14 -21.96
C PRO A 248 2.57 11.00 -22.93
N GLN A 249 3.58 10.18 -22.64
CA GLN A 249 4.06 9.10 -23.52
C GLN A 249 3.11 7.89 -23.50
N ALA A 250 2.49 7.63 -22.34
CA ALA A 250 1.64 6.46 -22.11
C ALA A 250 0.25 6.52 -22.77
N LYS A 251 -0.20 7.73 -23.17
CA LYS A 251 -1.52 7.97 -23.78
C LYS A 251 -2.68 7.35 -22.96
N PHE A 252 -2.69 7.56 -21.65
CA PHE A 252 -3.79 7.13 -20.78
C PHE A 252 -5.10 7.88 -21.11
N SER A 253 -6.24 7.28 -20.80
CA SER A 253 -7.54 7.92 -20.91
C SER A 253 -7.62 9.20 -20.06
N TRP A 254 -8.60 10.05 -20.36
CA TRP A 254 -8.83 11.25 -19.57
C TRP A 254 -9.19 10.93 -18.11
N LEU A 255 -9.97 9.87 -17.88
CA LEU A 255 -10.35 9.45 -16.53
C LEU A 255 -9.12 9.03 -15.72
N ALA A 256 -8.25 8.19 -16.29
CA ALA A 256 -7.01 7.75 -15.63
C ALA A 256 -6.10 8.95 -15.31
N ARG A 257 -5.89 9.86 -16.29
CA ARG A 257 -5.10 11.09 -16.09
C ARG A 257 -5.67 12.03 -15.03
N ALA A 258 -6.98 12.04 -14.82
CA ALA A 258 -7.61 12.81 -13.76
C ALA A 258 -7.48 12.12 -12.38
N THR A 259 -7.47 10.78 -12.36
CA THR A 259 -7.34 10.00 -11.13
C THR A 259 -5.94 10.08 -10.53
N PHE A 260 -4.87 9.99 -11.33
CA PHE A 260 -3.50 9.94 -10.78
C PHE A 260 -3.15 11.12 -9.87
N PRO A 261 -3.41 12.39 -10.26
CA PRO A 261 -3.08 13.52 -9.42
C PRO A 261 -3.90 13.55 -8.12
N LEU A 262 -5.20 13.22 -8.22
CA LEU A 262 -6.12 13.36 -7.10
C LEU A 262 -5.96 12.28 -6.04
N VAL A 263 -5.75 11.04 -6.46
CA VAL A 263 -5.75 9.88 -5.57
C VAL A 263 -4.36 9.54 -5.06
N TYR A 264 -3.31 9.78 -5.86
CA TYR A 264 -1.95 9.33 -5.54
C TYR A 264 -0.96 10.49 -5.40
N GLU A 265 -0.84 11.37 -6.40
CA GLU A 265 0.18 12.42 -6.38
C GLU A 265 -0.04 13.46 -5.26
N LEU A 266 -1.25 13.99 -5.12
CA LEU A 266 -1.54 15.05 -4.15
C LEU A 266 -1.33 14.58 -2.70
N PRO A 267 -1.80 13.38 -2.28
CA PRO A 267 -1.45 12.83 -0.97
C PRO A 267 0.05 12.66 -0.76
N ALA A 268 0.76 12.04 -1.70
CA ALA A 268 2.21 11.81 -1.61
C ALA A 268 2.98 13.13 -1.49
N LYS A 269 2.69 14.07 -2.40
CA LYS A 269 3.29 15.41 -2.40
C LYS A 269 3.06 16.16 -1.09
N LYS A 270 1.85 16.08 -0.51
CA LYS A 270 1.55 16.70 0.79
C LYS A 270 2.36 16.08 1.93
N CYS A 271 2.48 14.76 1.96
CA CYS A 271 3.31 14.05 2.94
C CYS A 271 4.77 14.50 2.85
N PHE A 272 5.36 14.44 1.65
CA PHE A 272 6.76 14.81 1.43
C PHE A 272 7.04 16.27 1.79
N GLN A 273 6.18 17.20 1.34
CA GLN A 273 6.32 18.62 1.67
C GLN A 273 6.21 18.89 3.17
N LYS A 274 5.34 18.17 3.88
CA LYS A 274 5.20 18.27 5.34
C LYS A 274 6.50 17.87 6.04
N ILE A 275 7.06 16.71 5.70
CA ILE A 275 8.32 16.20 6.28
C ILE A 275 9.47 17.19 6.03
N LEU A 276 9.60 17.67 4.79
CA LEU A 276 10.65 18.64 4.44
C LEU A 276 10.48 20.00 5.14
N ALA A 277 9.25 20.39 5.50
CA ALA A 277 8.96 21.64 6.21
C ALA A 277 9.18 21.52 7.73
N GLU A 278 8.71 20.45 8.35
CA GLU A 278 8.79 20.22 9.80
C GLU A 278 10.24 20.21 10.28
N ILE A 279 11.13 19.62 9.49
CA ILE A 279 12.51 19.45 9.90
C ILE A 279 13.39 20.66 9.57
N LYS A 280 12.96 21.56 8.68
CA LYS A 280 13.56 22.91 8.54
C LYS A 280 13.36 23.75 9.81
N ILE A 281 12.29 23.53 10.56
CA ILE A 281 11.96 24.30 11.77
C ILE A 281 12.79 23.83 12.97
N SER A 282 13.13 22.54 13.08
CA SER A 282 13.98 22.01 14.16
C SER A 282 15.43 22.51 14.06
N GLY A 283 15.97 22.67 12.84
CA GLY A 283 17.29 23.24 12.61
C GLY A 283 17.41 24.73 12.97
N ILE A 284 16.31 25.49 12.93
CA ILE A 284 16.30 26.92 13.30
C ILE A 284 16.21 27.09 14.83
N LYS A 285 15.52 26.20 15.54
CA LYS A 285 15.38 26.29 17.01
C LYS A 285 16.67 25.95 17.77
N ASN A 286 17.55 25.12 17.20
CA ASN A 286 18.83 24.77 17.85
C ASN A 286 19.92 25.85 17.73
N ASN A 287 19.71 26.90 16.92
CA ASN A 287 20.64 28.03 16.78
C ASN A 287 20.28 29.26 17.62
N ALA A 288 19.27 29.17 18.49
CA ALA A 288 18.82 30.27 19.34
C ALA A 288 19.11 30.04 20.83
N CYS A 289 20.36 29.70 21.18
CA CYS A 289 20.86 29.89 22.55
C CYS A 289 22.41 29.96 22.55
N ILE A 290 22.94 31.08 22.04
CA ILE A 290 24.23 31.58 22.51
C ILE A 290 23.92 32.91 23.18
N GLN A 291 23.81 32.88 24.52
CA GLN A 291 23.83 34.12 25.29
C GLN A 291 25.25 34.69 25.23
N PRO A 292 25.43 35.99 24.96
CA PRO A 292 26.73 36.62 25.13
C PRO A 292 27.02 36.72 26.62
N VAL A 293 28.07 36.03 27.06
CA VAL A 293 28.76 36.39 28.30
C VAL A 293 29.44 37.73 28.03
N MET A 294 29.00 38.79 28.70
CA MET A 294 29.80 40.00 28.83
C MET A 294 30.19 40.17 30.29
N GLU A 295 31.50 40.37 30.45
CA GLU A 295 32.26 40.66 31.66
C GLU A 295 31.78 41.91 32.42
#